data_AF-A4FNU5-F1
#
_entry.id   AF-A4FNU5-F1
#
_cell.length_a   1.000
_cell.length_b   1.000
_cell.length_c   1.000
_cell.angle_alpha   90.00
_cell.angle_beta   90.00
_cell.angle_gamma   90.00
#
_symmetry.space_group_name_H-M   'P 1'
#
loop_
_entity.id
_entity.type
_entity.pdbx_description
1 polymer ?
#
loop_
_entity_poly.entity_id
_entity_poly.type
_entity_poly.pdbx_seq_one_letter_code
_entity_poly.pdbx_strand_id
1 'polypeptide(L)'
;MSPGLLAFSDGAKGEGYPQLLPRPIAFSLFTLVVNREAGVQDLSPEQIRRLHAGEIVNRRQIGGNDLPVRLVSRFSDPGTRRTFEQRLLDGRREPGDTSDDCANPAPGAPPGVVRCARASTGDVLDAVAATPGALGYSEGGAASARDDLLLVRIGGHAATLEGADYGAYPFWETEYAYTYGEPEADSPTASFLLYLTNVVGKDIVRSHGHRPCAEPANPVLCRPS
;
A
#
# COMPACT_ATOMS: atom_id res chain seq x y z
N MET A 1 -8.53 -12.20 31.66
CA MET A 1 -7.28 -12.52 30.93
C MET A 1 -7.40 -11.91 29.55
N SER A 2 -6.43 -11.07 29.16
CA SER A 2 -6.36 -10.62 27.76
C SER A 2 -6.14 -11.86 26.88
N PRO A 3 -6.90 -12.05 25.80
CA PRO A 3 -6.58 -13.10 24.84
C PRO A 3 -5.16 -12.88 24.29
N GLY A 4 -4.42 -13.95 24.05
CA GLY A 4 -3.10 -13.91 23.41
C GLY A 4 -3.16 -13.58 21.92
N LEU A 5 -4.10 -12.73 21.51
CA LEU A 5 -4.36 -12.35 20.14
C LEU A 5 -3.72 -11.00 19.86
N LEU A 6 -3.01 -10.93 18.74
CA LEU A 6 -2.42 -9.71 18.21
C LEU A 6 -2.96 -9.53 16.78
N ALA A 7 -3.40 -8.32 16.46
CA ALA A 7 -3.82 -7.95 15.11
C ALA A 7 -2.94 -6.82 14.59
N PHE A 8 -2.66 -6.83 13.28
CA PHE A 8 -1.93 -5.76 12.61
C PHE A 8 -2.86 -5.04 11.63
N SER A 9 -2.62 -3.74 11.45
CA SER A 9 -3.21 -3.01 10.33
C SER A 9 -2.39 -1.79 9.92
N ASP A 10 -2.44 -1.52 8.63
CA ASP A 10 -2.08 -0.22 8.06
C ASP A 10 -3.09 0.82 8.56
N GLY A 11 -2.62 1.73 9.38
CA GLY A 11 -3.39 2.86 9.89
C GLY A 11 -4.14 2.57 11.19
N ALA A 12 -4.75 3.63 11.71
CA ALA A 12 -5.46 3.59 12.97
C ALA A 12 -6.76 2.76 12.89
N LYS A 13 -7.08 2.07 13.98
CA LYS A 13 -8.38 1.43 14.17
C LYS A 13 -9.53 2.45 14.07
N GLY A 14 -10.70 1.98 13.64
CA GLY A 14 -11.92 2.78 13.70
C GLY A 14 -12.41 3.04 15.14
N GLU A 15 -13.30 4.02 15.31
CA GLU A 15 -13.90 4.38 16.60
C GLU A 15 -14.70 3.24 17.24
N GLY A 16 -15.21 2.30 16.43
CA GLY A 16 -15.97 1.13 16.89
C GLY A 16 -15.18 0.10 17.70
N TYR A 17 -13.88 0.30 17.91
CA TYR A 17 -13.00 -0.63 18.64
C TYR A 17 -12.31 0.03 19.84
N PRO A 18 -13.03 0.59 20.82
CA PRO A 18 -12.43 1.37 21.92
C PRO A 18 -11.51 0.55 22.83
N GLN A 19 -11.67 -0.76 22.88
CA GLN A 19 -10.91 -1.68 23.74
C GLN A 19 -9.59 -2.16 23.12
N LEU A 20 -9.37 -1.90 21.82
CA LEU A 20 -8.10 -2.24 21.18
C LEU A 20 -7.06 -1.17 21.51
N LEU A 21 -5.94 -1.58 22.09
CA LEU A 21 -4.86 -0.67 22.42
C LEU A 21 -3.87 -0.60 21.24
N PRO A 22 -3.66 0.58 20.63
CA PRO A 22 -2.73 0.73 19.52
C PRO A 22 -1.28 0.71 20.02
N ARG A 23 -0.41 0.09 19.23
CA ARG A 23 1.05 0.17 19.35
C ARG A 23 1.63 0.45 17.96
N PRO A 24 2.10 1.67 17.67
CA PRO A 24 2.73 1.95 16.39
C PRO A 24 4.06 1.18 16.29
N ILE A 25 4.22 0.39 15.24
CA ILE A 25 5.37 -0.51 15.04
C ILE A 25 6.33 0.04 13.99
N ALA A 26 5.79 0.40 12.83
CA ALA A 26 6.58 0.90 11.72
C ALA A 26 5.85 2.00 10.96
N PHE A 27 6.64 2.75 10.22
CA PHE A 27 6.23 3.64 9.16
C PHE A 27 6.48 2.92 7.82
N SER A 28 5.43 2.69 7.06
CA SER A 28 5.44 1.97 5.78
C SER A 28 5.31 2.92 4.61
N LEU A 29 6.18 2.75 3.62
CA LEU A 29 6.00 3.36 2.31
C LEU A 29 5.32 2.40 1.36
N PHE A 30 4.37 2.95 0.60
CA PHE A 30 3.77 2.25 -0.52
C PHE A 30 4.18 2.92 -1.82
N THR A 31 4.15 2.16 -2.91
CA THR A 31 4.46 2.66 -4.23
C THR A 31 3.41 2.22 -5.23
N LEU A 32 3.26 3.04 -6.26
CA LEU A 32 2.63 2.62 -7.50
C LEU A 32 3.65 1.84 -8.33
N VAL A 33 3.19 0.77 -8.97
CA VAL A 33 3.98 -0.03 -9.91
C VAL A 33 3.23 -0.14 -11.23
N VAL A 34 3.96 -0.07 -12.33
CA VAL A 34 3.40 -0.32 -13.67
C VAL A 34 4.17 -1.41 -14.38
N ASN A 35 3.47 -2.05 -15.31
CA ASN A 35 4.08 -2.89 -16.30
C ASN A 35 5.12 -2.09 -17.12
N ARG A 36 6.26 -2.69 -17.46
CA ARG A 36 7.32 -2.03 -18.25
C ARG A 36 6.84 -1.50 -19.60
N GLU A 37 5.86 -2.15 -20.21
CA GLU A 37 5.26 -1.72 -21.48
C GLU A 37 4.29 -0.54 -21.31
N ALA A 38 3.89 -0.15 -20.09
CA ALA A 38 2.97 0.97 -19.90
C ALA A 38 3.55 2.33 -20.32
N GLY A 39 4.88 2.47 -20.29
CA GLY A 39 5.59 3.67 -20.75
C GLY A 39 5.44 4.92 -19.87
N VAL A 40 4.98 4.78 -18.62
CA VAL A 40 4.78 5.90 -17.69
C VAL A 40 5.59 5.67 -16.41
N GLN A 41 6.34 6.68 -15.97
CA GLN A 41 7.18 6.57 -14.75
C GLN A 41 6.90 7.69 -13.73
N ASP A 42 5.97 8.60 -14.03
CA ASP A 42 5.56 9.67 -13.14
C ASP A 42 4.08 9.95 -13.35
N LEU A 43 3.32 10.01 -12.25
CA LEU A 43 1.91 10.34 -12.25
C LEU A 43 1.64 11.43 -11.24
N SER A 44 0.97 12.50 -11.66
CA SER A 44 0.40 13.44 -10.72
C SER A 44 -0.73 12.80 -9.90
N PRO A 45 -1.00 13.27 -8.68
CA PRO A 45 -2.17 12.84 -7.90
C PRO A 45 -3.48 12.96 -8.69
N GLU A 46 -3.64 13.99 -9.53
CA GLU A 46 -4.82 14.14 -10.37
C GLU A 46 -4.93 13.01 -11.42
N GLN A 47 -3.83 12.67 -12.10
CA GLN A 47 -3.83 11.57 -13.07
C GLN A 47 -4.17 10.23 -12.40
N ILE A 48 -3.69 9.98 -11.18
CA ILE A 48 -4.01 8.78 -10.40
C ILE A 48 -5.53 8.72 -10.15
N ARG A 49 -6.13 9.82 -9.67
CA ARG A 49 -7.58 9.90 -9.44
C ARG A 49 -8.37 9.64 -10.73
N ARG A 50 -7.97 10.25 -11.84
CA ARG A 50 -8.66 10.13 -13.13
C ARG A 50 -8.52 8.73 -13.75
N LEU A 51 -7.39 8.04 -13.55
CA LEU A 51 -7.22 6.62 -13.89
C LEU A 51 -8.18 5.74 -13.10
N HIS A 52 -8.23 5.92 -11.78
CA HIS A 52 -9.11 5.10 -10.93
C HIS A 52 -10.59 5.47 -11.09
N ALA A 53 -10.93 6.69 -11.51
CA ALA A 53 -12.27 7.08 -11.93
C ALA A 53 -12.69 6.52 -13.30
N GLY A 54 -11.74 6.01 -14.10
CA GLY A 54 -12.01 5.49 -15.44
C GLY A 54 -12.14 6.57 -16.53
N GLU A 55 -11.77 7.81 -16.22
CA GLU A 55 -11.74 8.92 -17.20
C GLU A 55 -10.55 8.80 -18.16
N ILE A 56 -9.47 8.16 -17.70
CA ILE A 56 -8.31 7.81 -18.50
C ILE A 56 -8.37 6.31 -18.76
N VAL A 57 -8.59 5.95 -20.03
CA VAL A 57 -8.80 4.56 -20.47
C VAL A 57 -7.62 4.02 -21.27
N ASN A 58 -6.69 4.89 -21.70
CA ASN A 58 -5.49 4.52 -22.43
C ASN A 58 -4.26 5.30 -21.91
N ARG A 59 -3.13 4.61 -21.78
CA ARG A 59 -1.87 5.15 -21.24
C ARG A 59 -1.32 6.31 -22.07
N ARG A 60 -1.58 6.38 -23.37
CA ARG A 60 -1.16 7.51 -24.23
C ARG A 60 -1.74 8.87 -23.79
N GLN A 61 -2.89 8.87 -23.11
CA GLN A 61 -3.52 10.09 -22.60
C GLN A 61 -2.70 10.76 -21.48
N ILE A 62 -1.73 10.05 -20.91
CA ILE A 62 -0.83 10.50 -19.86
C ILE A 62 0.64 10.33 -20.25
N GLY A 63 0.92 10.29 -21.56
CA GLY A 63 2.29 10.21 -22.10
C GLY A 63 2.90 8.82 -22.11
N GLY A 64 2.12 7.77 -21.85
CA GLY A 64 2.56 6.38 -21.96
C GLY A 64 2.43 5.81 -23.38
N ASN A 65 2.61 4.50 -23.48
CA ASN A 65 2.44 3.76 -24.74
C ASN A 65 0.96 3.65 -25.13
N ASP A 66 0.67 3.28 -26.38
CA ASP A 66 -0.71 3.04 -26.83
C ASP A 66 -1.24 1.70 -26.31
N LEU A 67 -1.56 1.67 -25.02
CA LEU A 67 -2.08 0.50 -24.32
C LEU A 67 -3.32 0.88 -23.49
N PRO A 68 -4.32 -0.01 -23.42
CA PRO A 68 -5.44 0.20 -22.52
C PRO A 68 -4.96 0.22 -21.06
N VAL A 69 -5.64 1.02 -20.24
CA VAL A 69 -5.42 1.04 -18.79
C VAL A 69 -6.03 -0.23 -18.19
N ARG A 70 -5.22 -0.90 -17.37
CA ARG A 70 -5.65 -2.03 -16.52
C ARG A 70 -5.23 -1.72 -15.09
N LEU A 71 -6.14 -1.92 -14.14
CA LEU A 71 -5.90 -1.61 -12.73
C LEU A 71 -5.94 -2.89 -11.90
N VAL A 72 -4.93 -3.07 -11.06
CA VAL A 72 -4.75 -4.23 -10.18
C VAL A 72 -4.72 -3.74 -8.73
N SER A 73 -5.75 -4.08 -7.96
CA SER A 73 -5.91 -3.67 -6.56
C SER A 73 -5.61 -4.83 -5.59
N ARG A 74 -5.48 -4.52 -4.30
CA ARG A 74 -5.30 -5.51 -3.22
C ARG A 74 -6.66 -5.86 -2.60
N PHE A 75 -7.01 -7.15 -2.57
CA PHE A 75 -8.27 -7.64 -1.99
C PHE A 75 -8.14 -8.00 -0.51
N SER A 76 -7.14 -8.81 -0.15
CA SER A 76 -7.10 -9.44 1.19
C SER A 76 -6.64 -8.51 2.30
N ASP A 77 -6.01 -7.39 1.94
CA ASP A 77 -5.57 -6.36 2.87
C ASP A 77 -6.41 -5.09 2.72
N PRO A 78 -7.45 -4.90 3.57
CA PRO A 78 -8.24 -3.69 3.56
C PRO A 78 -7.46 -2.48 4.10
N GLY A 79 -6.33 -2.68 4.79
CA GLY A 79 -5.44 -1.61 5.27
C GLY A 79 -4.77 -0.91 4.10
N THR A 80 -4.01 -1.64 3.28
CA THR A 80 -3.29 -1.06 2.15
C THR A 80 -4.22 -0.38 1.15
N ARG A 81 -5.35 -1.04 0.84
CA ARG A 81 -6.38 -0.45 -0.03
C ARG A 81 -6.95 0.84 0.57
N ARG A 82 -7.28 0.84 1.87
CA ARG A 82 -7.79 2.06 2.55
C ARG A 82 -6.75 3.17 2.53
N THR A 83 -5.48 2.86 2.77
CA THR A 83 -4.39 3.82 2.66
C THR A 83 -4.34 4.42 1.26
N PHE A 84 -4.39 3.58 0.22
CA PHE A 84 -4.42 4.03 -1.17
C PHE A 84 -5.61 4.98 -1.43
N GLU A 85 -6.81 4.57 -1.04
CA GLU A 85 -8.03 5.35 -1.18
C GLU A 85 -7.94 6.71 -0.46
N GLN A 86 -7.47 6.72 0.79
CA GLN A 86 -7.35 7.95 1.59
C GLN A 86 -6.25 8.89 1.10
N ARG A 87 -5.09 8.35 0.75
CA ARG A 87 -3.89 9.15 0.42
C ARG A 87 -3.87 9.62 -1.03
N LEU A 88 -4.38 8.82 -1.96
CA LEU A 88 -4.26 9.09 -3.40
C LEU A 88 -5.60 9.31 -4.09
N LEU A 89 -6.73 8.85 -3.52
CA LEU A 89 -8.06 8.99 -4.12
C LEU A 89 -8.98 9.97 -3.37
N ASP A 90 -8.45 10.79 -2.46
CA ASP A 90 -9.23 11.71 -1.60
C ASP A 90 -10.36 11.02 -0.82
N GLY A 91 -10.09 9.81 -0.34
CA GLY A 91 -11.05 9.00 0.41
C GLY A 91 -12.14 8.35 -0.45
N ARG A 92 -12.06 8.46 -1.78
CA ARG A 92 -12.99 7.76 -2.68
C ARG A 92 -12.63 6.28 -2.73
N ARG A 93 -13.65 5.43 -2.61
CA ARG A 93 -13.47 3.98 -2.74
C ARG A 93 -13.15 3.59 -4.17
N GLU A 94 -12.26 2.61 -4.32
CA GLU A 94 -12.01 2.01 -5.62
C GLU A 94 -13.30 1.34 -6.15
N PRO A 95 -13.63 1.51 -7.45
CA PRO A 95 -14.73 0.78 -8.07
C PRO A 95 -14.54 -0.73 -7.96
N GLY A 96 -15.64 -1.48 -8.07
CA GLY A 96 -15.60 -2.94 -8.04
C GLY A 96 -14.84 -3.54 -9.23
N ASP A 97 -14.44 -4.80 -9.06
CA ASP A 97 -13.71 -5.55 -10.07
C ASP A 97 -14.57 -5.82 -11.31
N THR A 98 -13.93 -5.81 -12.47
CA THR A 98 -14.53 -6.08 -13.78
C THR A 98 -13.85 -7.23 -14.51
N SER A 99 -12.87 -7.89 -13.88
CA SER A 99 -12.05 -8.95 -14.47
C SER A 99 -11.47 -9.87 -13.40
N ASP A 100 -11.48 -11.18 -13.69
CA ASP A 100 -10.84 -12.19 -12.86
C ASP A 100 -9.35 -12.36 -13.22
N ASP A 101 -9.00 -12.22 -14.51
CA ASP A 101 -7.66 -12.49 -15.06
C ASP A 101 -6.76 -11.23 -15.16
N CYS A 102 -7.28 -10.05 -14.82
CA CYS A 102 -6.65 -8.72 -14.97
C CYS A 102 -6.41 -8.24 -16.41
N ALA A 103 -6.65 -9.07 -17.42
CA ALA A 103 -6.35 -8.77 -18.81
C ALA A 103 -7.60 -8.44 -19.62
N ASN A 104 -8.69 -9.18 -19.36
CA ASN A 104 -9.93 -9.17 -20.11
C ASN A 104 -11.14 -8.93 -19.19
N PRO A 105 -12.17 -8.19 -19.65
CA PRO A 105 -13.40 -8.06 -18.88
C PRO A 105 -14.08 -9.41 -18.63
N ALA A 106 -14.58 -9.63 -17.43
CA ALA A 106 -15.41 -10.78 -17.10
C ALA A 106 -16.74 -10.74 -17.87
N PRO A 107 -17.37 -11.90 -18.14
CA PRO A 107 -18.68 -11.94 -18.78
C PRO A 107 -19.71 -11.09 -18.02
N GLY A 108 -20.34 -10.15 -18.72
CA GLY A 108 -21.34 -9.25 -18.13
C GLY A 108 -20.77 -8.06 -17.34
N ALA A 109 -19.45 -7.87 -17.31
CA ALA A 109 -18.84 -6.70 -16.71
C ALA A 109 -19.25 -5.41 -17.47
N PRO A 110 -19.43 -4.28 -16.76
CA PRO A 110 -19.69 -2.99 -17.41
C PRO A 110 -18.52 -2.59 -18.31
N PRO A 111 -18.77 -1.86 -19.41
CA PRO A 111 -17.71 -1.36 -20.27
C PRO A 111 -16.83 -0.35 -19.52
N GLY A 112 -15.54 -0.32 -19.86
CA GLY A 112 -14.59 0.65 -19.32
C GLY A 112 -13.24 0.03 -19.01
N VAL A 113 -12.56 0.62 -18.02
CA VAL A 113 -11.26 0.14 -17.53
C VAL A 113 -11.41 -1.25 -16.92
N VAL A 114 -10.50 -2.15 -17.29
CA VAL A 114 -10.38 -3.48 -16.68
C VAL A 114 -9.80 -3.33 -15.27
N ARG A 115 -10.49 -3.90 -14.29
CA ARG A 115 -10.16 -3.86 -12.87
C ARG A 115 -10.18 -5.27 -12.31
N CYS A 116 -9.14 -5.63 -11.60
CA CYS A 116 -9.09 -6.90 -10.88
C CYS A 116 -8.50 -6.65 -9.50
N ALA A 117 -8.73 -7.59 -8.60
CA ALA A 117 -8.06 -7.61 -7.31
C ALA A 117 -7.28 -8.91 -7.13
N ARG A 118 -6.23 -8.84 -6.31
CA ARG A 118 -5.38 -9.98 -5.96
C ARG A 118 -5.20 -10.07 -4.45
N ALA A 119 -5.01 -11.29 -3.95
CA ALA A 119 -4.97 -11.54 -2.52
C ALA A 119 -3.68 -11.00 -1.89
N SER A 120 -2.51 -11.38 -2.41
CA SER A 120 -1.23 -11.06 -1.77
C SER A 120 -0.41 -10.00 -2.52
N THR A 121 0.61 -9.46 -1.86
CA THR A 121 1.64 -8.58 -2.46
C THR A 121 2.27 -9.18 -3.69
N GLY A 122 2.73 -10.43 -3.60
CA GLY A 122 3.27 -11.16 -4.75
C GLY A 122 2.29 -11.20 -5.91
N ASP A 123 1.04 -11.57 -5.66
CA ASP A 123 0.03 -11.72 -6.72
C ASP A 123 -0.28 -10.41 -7.45
N VAL A 124 -0.30 -9.26 -6.76
CA VAL A 124 -0.46 -7.94 -7.42
C VAL A 124 0.76 -7.64 -8.29
N LEU A 125 1.96 -7.81 -7.74
CA LEU A 125 3.20 -7.53 -8.48
C LEU A 125 3.32 -8.42 -9.73
N ASP A 126 3.03 -9.71 -9.60
CA ASP A 126 3.04 -10.67 -10.70
C ASP A 126 1.97 -10.33 -11.75
N ALA A 127 0.74 -9.98 -11.33
CA ALA A 127 -0.32 -9.59 -12.24
C ALA A 127 0.03 -8.30 -13.01
N VAL A 128 0.63 -7.31 -12.36
CA VAL A 128 1.09 -6.08 -13.04
C VAL A 128 2.22 -6.41 -14.02
N ALA A 129 3.18 -7.25 -13.63
CA ALA A 129 4.31 -7.63 -14.48
C ALA A 129 3.87 -8.41 -15.72
N ALA A 130 2.86 -9.27 -15.59
CA ALA A 130 2.34 -10.08 -16.70
C ALA A 130 1.39 -9.33 -17.65
N THR A 131 0.90 -8.15 -17.25
CA THR A 131 -0.22 -7.48 -17.93
C THR A 131 0.21 -6.16 -18.56
N PRO A 132 0.36 -6.07 -19.90
CA PRO A 132 0.68 -4.82 -20.58
C PRO A 132 -0.28 -3.69 -20.23
N GLY A 133 0.27 -2.53 -19.90
CA GLY A 133 -0.51 -1.36 -19.52
C GLY A 133 -1.16 -1.45 -18.13
N ALA A 134 -0.79 -2.41 -17.27
CA ALA A 134 -1.25 -2.48 -15.89
C ALA A 134 -0.61 -1.43 -14.97
N LEU A 135 -1.39 -0.99 -13.98
CA LEU A 135 -0.98 -0.21 -12.81
C LEU A 135 -1.54 -0.90 -11.57
N GLY A 136 -0.69 -1.07 -10.57
CA GLY A 136 -1.10 -1.52 -9.24
C GLY A 136 -0.32 -0.79 -8.16
N TYR A 137 -0.50 -1.23 -6.93
CA TYR A 137 0.20 -0.68 -5.77
C TYR A 137 0.62 -1.77 -4.79
N SER A 138 1.71 -1.53 -4.06
CA SER A 138 2.21 -2.41 -3.02
C SER A 138 3.11 -1.67 -2.05
N GLU A 139 3.60 -2.38 -1.04
CA GLU A 139 4.70 -1.95 -0.18
C GLU A 139 5.95 -1.69 -1.03
N GLY A 140 6.67 -0.60 -0.71
CA GLY A 140 7.83 -0.14 -1.49
C GLY A 140 9.00 -1.14 -1.47
N GLY A 141 9.25 -1.79 -0.33
CA GLY A 141 10.29 -2.82 -0.20
C GLY A 141 10.05 -4.00 -1.13
N ALA A 142 8.82 -4.53 -1.19
CA ALA A 142 8.45 -5.64 -2.06
C ALA A 142 8.54 -5.27 -3.55
N ALA A 143 8.07 -4.07 -3.92
CA ALA A 143 8.15 -3.60 -5.30
C ALA A 143 9.59 -3.36 -5.76
N SER A 144 10.43 -2.74 -4.93
CA SER A 144 11.83 -2.43 -5.28
C SER A 144 12.73 -3.65 -5.39
N ALA A 145 12.32 -4.80 -4.83
CA ALA A 145 12.99 -6.08 -5.01
C ALA A 145 12.69 -6.76 -6.36
N ARG A 146 11.84 -6.15 -7.20
CA ARG A 146 11.46 -6.67 -8.52
C ARG A 146 12.11 -5.86 -9.62
N ASP A 147 12.77 -6.55 -10.54
CA ASP A 147 13.34 -5.90 -11.73
C ASP A 147 12.30 -5.76 -12.85
N ASP A 148 11.34 -6.68 -12.96
CA ASP A 148 10.39 -6.80 -14.07
C ASP A 148 9.24 -5.78 -14.07
N LEU A 149 9.27 -4.82 -13.15
CA LEU A 149 8.29 -3.75 -12.98
C LEU A 149 8.96 -2.37 -13.06
N LEU A 150 8.16 -1.32 -13.21
CA LEU A 150 8.61 0.06 -13.05
C LEU A 150 7.92 0.68 -11.83
N LEU A 151 8.71 1.26 -10.93
CA LEU A 151 8.20 2.07 -9.84
C LEU A 151 7.82 3.46 -10.37
N VAL A 152 6.63 3.92 -10.02
CA VAL A 152 6.09 5.20 -10.50
C VAL A 152 6.34 6.29 -9.45
N ARG A 153 6.93 7.39 -9.89
CA ARG A 153 7.00 8.63 -9.10
C ARG A 153 5.62 9.25 -9.00
N ILE A 154 5.33 9.89 -7.86
CA ILE A 154 4.08 10.61 -7.64
C ILE A 154 4.39 12.10 -7.60
N GLY A 155 3.91 12.83 -8.61
CA GLY A 155 4.10 14.28 -8.72
C GLY A 155 5.57 14.69 -8.72
N GLY A 156 6.44 13.92 -9.37
CA GLY A 156 7.87 14.19 -9.38
C GLY A 156 8.68 13.37 -8.37
N HIS A 157 8.07 12.88 -7.30
CA HIS A 157 8.76 12.32 -6.14
C HIS A 157 8.77 10.79 -6.13
N ALA A 158 9.94 10.19 -5.87
CA ALA A 158 10.08 8.76 -5.67
C ALA A 158 9.60 8.32 -4.28
N ALA A 159 9.16 7.06 -4.17
CA ALA A 159 8.76 6.43 -2.92
C ALA A 159 9.98 6.24 -2.00
N THR A 160 10.28 7.26 -1.19
CA THR A 160 11.45 7.30 -0.30
C THR A 160 11.05 7.76 1.09
N LEU A 161 11.77 7.29 2.11
CA LEU A 161 11.47 7.63 3.52
C LEU A 161 11.64 9.13 3.72
N GLU A 162 12.71 9.68 3.15
CA GLU A 162 13.00 11.11 3.14
C GLU A 162 11.90 11.93 2.45
N GLY A 163 11.45 11.49 1.26
CA GLY A 163 10.38 12.17 0.53
C GLY A 163 9.06 12.20 1.30
N ALA A 164 8.76 11.15 2.04
CA ALA A 164 7.57 11.12 2.89
C ALA A 164 7.75 11.99 4.14
N ASP A 165 8.91 11.95 4.81
CA ASP A 165 9.25 12.80 5.96
C ASP A 165 9.14 14.29 5.66
N TYR A 166 9.51 14.72 4.45
CA TYR A 166 9.35 16.12 4.00
C TYR A 166 7.96 16.44 3.42
N GLY A 167 7.01 15.50 3.48
CA GLY A 167 5.65 15.68 2.96
C GLY A 167 5.56 15.72 1.42
N ALA A 168 6.65 15.43 0.71
CA ALA A 168 6.71 15.46 -0.75
C ALA A 168 6.12 14.18 -1.40
N TYR A 169 6.20 13.04 -0.71
CA TYR A 169 5.66 11.78 -1.17
C TYR A 169 4.43 11.35 -0.34
N PRO A 170 3.23 11.24 -0.95
CA PRO A 170 1.98 11.16 -0.18
C PRO A 170 1.57 9.74 0.22
N PHE A 171 2.20 8.68 -0.33
CA PHE A 171 1.68 7.32 -0.21
C PHE A 171 2.43 6.50 0.84
N TRP A 172 1.99 6.64 2.08
CA TRP A 172 2.55 5.99 3.27
C TRP A 172 1.47 5.77 4.31
N GLU A 173 1.73 4.87 5.26
CA GLU A 173 0.90 4.72 6.47
C GLU A 173 1.72 4.22 7.67
N THR A 174 1.19 4.43 8.87
CA THR A 174 1.72 3.84 10.11
C THR A 174 1.17 2.43 10.29
N GLU A 175 2.04 1.45 10.51
CA GLU A 175 1.69 0.09 10.92
C GLU A 175 1.42 0.04 12.42
N TYR A 176 0.26 -0.49 12.79
CA TYR A 176 -0.11 -0.68 14.19
C TYR A 176 -0.26 -2.15 14.52
N ALA A 177 0.26 -2.52 15.69
CA ALA A 177 -0.15 -3.73 16.38
C ALA A 177 -1.24 -3.39 17.41
N TYR A 178 -2.25 -4.24 17.51
CA TYR A 178 -3.38 -4.07 18.42
C TYR A 178 -3.53 -5.27 19.35
N THR A 179 -3.63 -4.99 20.64
CA THR A 179 -4.02 -5.95 21.67
C THR A 179 -5.39 -5.59 22.23
N TYR A 180 -6.11 -6.57 22.77
CA TYR A 180 -7.35 -6.34 23.52
C TYR A 180 -7.02 -6.08 24.99
N GLY A 181 -6.88 -4.80 25.37
CA GLY A 181 -6.30 -4.43 26.66
C GLY A 181 -4.78 -4.65 26.73
N GLU A 182 -4.20 -4.47 27.91
CA GLU A 182 -2.77 -4.67 28.13
C GLU A 182 -2.46 -6.18 28.26
N PRO A 183 -1.45 -6.70 27.54
CA PRO A 183 -1.02 -8.07 27.70
C PRO A 183 -0.32 -8.27 29.05
N GLU A 184 -0.46 -9.46 29.64
CA GLU A 184 0.32 -9.84 30.82
C GLU A 184 1.82 -9.77 30.50
N ALA A 185 2.62 -9.23 31.43
CA ALA A 185 4.03 -8.90 31.18
C ALA A 185 4.87 -10.10 30.68
N ASP A 186 4.61 -11.29 31.23
CA ASP A 186 5.35 -12.52 30.91
C ASP A 186 4.69 -13.32 29.76
N SER A 187 3.72 -12.74 29.06
CA SER A 187 3.02 -13.42 27.96
C SER A 187 3.87 -13.46 26.67
N PRO A 188 3.62 -14.44 25.79
CA PRO A 188 4.18 -14.45 24.44
C PRO A 188 3.83 -13.18 23.65
N THR A 189 2.63 -12.62 23.83
CA THR A 189 2.20 -11.37 23.18
C THR A 189 3.06 -10.18 23.61
N ALA A 190 3.29 -10.01 24.92
CA ALA A 190 4.15 -8.96 25.43
C ALA A 190 5.61 -9.14 24.95
N SER A 191 6.11 -10.37 24.99
CA SER A 191 7.46 -10.71 24.50
C SER A 191 7.63 -10.41 23.00
N PHE A 192 6.62 -10.71 22.18
CA PHE A 192 6.65 -10.43 20.74
C PHE A 192 6.58 -8.93 20.44
N LEU A 193 5.75 -8.16 21.16
CA LEU A 193 5.73 -6.70 21.04
C LEU A 193 7.08 -6.07 21.42
N LEU A 194 7.72 -6.57 22.48
CA LEU A 194 9.07 -6.15 22.84
C LEU A 194 10.08 -6.52 21.75
N TYR A 195 9.97 -7.71 21.16
CA TYR A 195 10.83 -8.15 20.07
C TYR A 195 10.76 -7.19 18.88
N LEU A 196 9.57 -6.77 18.44
CA LEU A 196 9.39 -5.85 17.32
C LEU A 196 10.10 -4.49 17.52
N THR A 197 10.34 -4.10 18.76
CA THR A 197 10.97 -2.81 19.11
C THR A 197 12.43 -2.94 19.56
N ASN A 198 12.94 -4.17 19.69
CA ASN A 198 14.35 -4.44 19.99
C ASN A 198 15.22 -4.34 18.72
N VAL A 199 16.54 -4.46 18.87
CA VAL A 199 17.49 -4.30 17.76
C VAL A 199 17.20 -5.27 16.60
N VAL A 200 17.01 -6.56 16.90
CA VAL A 200 16.78 -7.59 15.88
C VAL A 200 15.45 -7.39 15.16
N GLY A 201 14.37 -7.09 15.89
CA GLY A 201 13.07 -6.81 15.29
C GLY A 201 13.12 -5.57 14.39
N LYS A 202 13.79 -4.51 14.83
CA LYS A 202 14.02 -3.31 14.01
C LYS A 202 14.79 -3.60 12.73
N ASP A 203 15.84 -4.42 12.80
CA ASP A 203 16.62 -4.79 11.63
C ASP A 203 15.77 -5.54 10.59
N ILE A 204 14.88 -6.44 11.03
CA ILE A 204 13.94 -7.13 10.14
C ILE A 204 12.93 -6.15 9.53
N VAL A 205 12.36 -5.24 10.33
CA VAL A 205 11.44 -4.20 9.81
C VAL A 205 12.13 -3.37 8.71
N ARG A 206 13.39 -2.99 8.91
CA ARG A 206 14.19 -2.27 7.91
C ARG A 206 14.49 -3.11 6.67
N SER A 207 14.80 -4.40 6.82
CA SER A 207 15.13 -5.26 5.68
C SER A 207 13.95 -5.45 4.71
N HIS A 208 12.72 -5.19 5.16
CA HIS A 208 11.52 -5.20 4.34
C HIS A 208 11.09 -3.81 3.84
N GLY A 209 11.91 -2.78 4.04
CA GLY A 209 11.69 -1.43 3.49
C GLY A 209 10.81 -0.52 4.35
N HIS A 210 10.56 -0.89 5.61
CA HIS A 210 9.81 -0.07 6.56
C HIS A 210 10.76 0.62 7.54
N ARG A 211 10.31 1.72 8.16
CA ARG A 211 11.07 2.42 9.20
C ARG A 211 10.45 2.17 10.58
N PRO A 212 11.17 1.58 11.54
CA PRO A 212 10.65 1.42 12.89
C PRO A 212 10.21 2.74 13.54
N CYS A 213 9.07 2.73 14.23
CA CYS A 213 8.49 3.93 14.87
C CYS A 213 9.36 4.57 15.96
N ALA A 214 10.38 3.87 16.46
CA ALA A 214 11.31 4.42 17.43
C ALA A 214 12.37 5.37 16.82
N GLU A 215 12.40 5.50 15.48
CA GLU A 215 13.44 6.22 14.73
C GLU A 215 13.06 7.60 14.15
N PRO A 216 11.78 7.93 13.90
CA PRO A 216 11.38 9.29 13.57
C PRO A 216 11.75 10.29 14.67
N ALA A 217 11.93 11.56 14.30
CA ALA A 217 12.26 12.63 15.24
C ALA A 217 11.21 12.81 16.35
N ASN A 218 9.95 12.44 16.08
CA ASN A 218 8.90 12.30 17.09
C ASN A 218 8.37 10.86 17.13
N PRO A 219 8.99 9.96 17.93
CA PRO A 219 8.62 8.55 17.99
C PRO A 219 7.16 8.30 18.42
N VAL A 220 6.55 9.24 19.16
CA VAL A 220 5.17 9.13 19.64
C VAL A 220 4.16 9.22 18.50
N LEU A 221 4.47 10.00 17.46
CA LEU A 221 3.55 10.22 16.35
C LEU A 221 3.67 9.15 15.26
N CYS A 222 4.80 8.44 15.19
CA CYS A 222 5.17 7.49 14.14
C CYS A 222 4.60 7.83 12.76
N ARG A 223 4.87 9.06 12.33
CA ARG A 223 4.45 9.61 11.05
C ARG A 223 5.52 10.60 10.59
N PRO A 224 5.54 10.97 9.31
CA PRO A 224 6.36 12.05 8.80
C PRO A 224 6.29 13.31 9.66
N SER A 225 7.44 13.94 9.83
CA SER A 225 7.65 15.15 10.65
C SER A 225 6.98 16.39 10.09
#